data_AF-A0AB34H4V5-F1
#
_entry.id   AF-A0AB34H4V5-F1
#
_cell.length_a   1.000
_cell.length_b   1.000
_cell.length_c   1.000
_cell.angle_alpha   90.00
_cell.angle_beta   90.00
_cell.angle_gamma   90.00
#
_symmetry.space_group_name_H-M   'P 1'
#
loop_
_entity.id
_entity.type
_entity.pdbx_description
1 polymer ?
#
loop_
_entity_poly.entity_id
_entity_poly.type
_entity_poly.pdbx_seq_one_letter_code
_entity_poly.pdbx_strand_id
1 'polypeptide(L)'
;MAALWQTAGSGVLETCGLERILEALKLLLSPGGSGSSSLQITKHDVLLTTLKSNLSALEDKFLKDPHWKKLKLLRDEIANEAEWRQDCMDVTWRFTSQTLLLLLCLKETMIRLAVEFNPGKPNPRTPEAAPALSPDTLSVSQQKTVQSVLQFVVTLGVCPYLMPGVGVPVRYRTEFGAVVQDVVCLSAAPSAPRRLYTSCKVLLNVAQHASLGSLIFCRHFGDIAAGLCQLGFCPTKRKPLNPEEEVNIR
;
A
#
# COMPACT_ATOMS: atom_id res chain seq x y z
N MET A 1 -7.68 20.57 17.82
CA MET A 1 -9.00 19.99 18.14
C MET A 1 -9.18 18.73 17.30
N ALA A 2 -9.08 17.57 17.93
CA ALA A 2 -9.18 16.27 17.27
C ALA A 2 -10.65 15.93 17.06
N ALA A 3 -11.09 15.81 15.82
CA ALA A 3 -12.39 15.25 15.50
C ALA A 3 -12.31 13.74 15.71
N LEU A 4 -13.04 13.25 16.71
CA LEU A 4 -13.42 11.85 16.84
C LEU A 4 -14.51 11.59 15.79
N TRP A 5 -14.20 10.85 14.73
CA TRP A 5 -15.21 10.49 13.74
C TRP A 5 -15.96 9.26 14.28
N GLN A 6 -17.08 9.51 14.95
CA GLN A 6 -18.13 8.51 15.11
C GLN A 6 -18.95 8.50 13.82
N THR A 7 -18.77 7.48 12.99
CA THR A 7 -19.73 7.12 11.95
C THR A 7 -20.72 6.12 12.54
N ALA A 8 -21.91 6.64 12.87
CA ALA A 8 -23.09 5.83 13.10
C ALA A 8 -23.56 5.25 11.75
N GLY A 9 -23.43 3.93 11.61
CA GLY A 9 -23.88 3.16 10.45
C GLY A 9 -24.00 1.70 10.85
N SER A 10 -25.04 1.39 11.63
CA SER A 10 -25.37 0.04 12.10
C SER A 10 -25.70 -0.90 10.93
N GLY A 11 -24.75 -1.76 10.60
CA GLY A 11 -24.99 -3.13 10.18
C GLY A 11 -23.85 -3.94 10.78
N VAL A 12 -24.15 -4.95 11.58
CA VAL A 12 -23.16 -5.89 12.13
C VAL A 12 -22.53 -6.63 10.95
N LEU A 13 -21.55 -6.01 10.32
CA LEU A 13 -20.70 -6.64 9.33
C LEU A 13 -19.77 -7.54 10.14
N GLU A 14 -20.09 -8.84 10.21
CA GLU A 14 -19.19 -9.84 10.75
C GLU A 14 -17.77 -9.53 10.26
N THR A 15 -16.88 -9.24 11.21
CA THR A 15 -15.55 -8.70 10.93
C THR A 15 -14.80 -9.59 9.94
N CYS A 16 -14.23 -9.00 8.89
CA CYS A 16 -13.32 -9.72 8.03
C CYS A 16 -12.11 -10.15 8.87
N GLY A 17 -11.84 -11.46 8.94
CA GLY A 17 -10.72 -11.98 9.73
C GLY A 17 -9.38 -11.43 9.24
N LEU A 18 -8.51 -11.08 10.18
CA LEU A 18 -7.15 -10.60 9.95
C LEU A 18 -6.37 -11.53 8.99
N GLU A 19 -6.49 -12.84 9.21
CA GLU A 19 -5.82 -13.87 8.39
C GLU A 19 -6.24 -13.79 6.91
N ARG A 20 -7.49 -13.46 6.61
CA ARG A 20 -7.95 -13.38 5.22
C ARG A 20 -7.29 -12.23 4.46
N ILE A 21 -7.08 -11.10 5.14
CA ILE A 21 -6.37 -9.95 4.56
C ILE A 21 -4.91 -10.31 4.33
N LEU A 22 -4.28 -11.00 5.28
CA LEU A 22 -2.90 -11.46 5.15
C LEU A 22 -2.74 -12.51 4.05
N GLU A 23 -3.71 -13.39 3.86
CA GLU A 23 -3.77 -14.32 2.72
C GLU A 23 -3.90 -13.58 1.39
N ALA A 24 -4.73 -12.54 1.32
CA ALA A 24 -4.86 -11.69 0.12
C ALA A 24 -3.53 -11.01 -0.22
N LEU A 25 -2.85 -10.48 0.79
CA LEU A 25 -1.53 -9.88 0.66
C LEU A 25 -0.48 -10.89 0.20
N LYS A 26 -0.48 -12.10 0.78
CA LYS A 26 0.41 -13.20 0.34
C LYS A 26 0.13 -13.61 -1.10
N LEU A 27 -1.14 -13.66 -1.51
CA LEU A 27 -1.53 -13.97 -2.88
C LEU A 27 -0.93 -12.96 -3.87
N LEU A 28 -0.99 -11.67 -3.54
CA LEU A 28 -0.34 -10.62 -4.34
C LEU A 28 1.19 -10.76 -4.40
N LEU A 29 1.82 -11.28 -3.36
CA LEU A 29 3.27 -11.48 -3.28
C LEU A 29 3.75 -12.84 -3.80
N SER A 30 2.85 -13.71 -4.24
CA SER A 30 3.20 -15.06 -4.67
C SER A 30 4.20 -14.99 -5.84
N PRO A 31 5.33 -15.71 -5.77
CA PRO A 31 6.22 -15.83 -6.93
C PRO A 31 5.43 -16.53 -8.04
N GLY A 32 5.38 -15.92 -9.23
CA GLY A 32 4.60 -16.43 -10.35
C GLY A 32 4.96 -17.88 -10.65
N GLY A 33 3.96 -18.75 -10.70
CA GLY A 33 4.13 -20.15 -11.12
C GLY A 33 4.28 -20.24 -12.62
N SER A 34 5.47 -19.93 -13.15
CA SER A 34 5.74 -20.11 -14.58
C SER A 34 7.10 -20.79 -14.76
N GLY A 35 7.08 -22.11 -14.60
CA GLY A 35 8.12 -23.02 -15.08
C GLY A 35 8.00 -23.25 -16.59
N SER A 36 8.07 -22.19 -17.39
CA SER A 36 8.14 -22.31 -18.85
C SER A 36 9.52 -21.90 -19.34
N SER A 37 10.36 -22.92 -19.52
CA SER A 37 11.64 -22.84 -20.22
C SER A 37 11.40 -22.64 -21.71
N SER A 38 11.43 -21.39 -22.18
CA SER A 38 11.49 -21.08 -23.63
C SER A 38 11.79 -19.60 -23.87
N LEU A 39 12.95 -19.35 -24.53
CA LEU A 39 13.31 -18.20 -25.38
C LEU A 39 13.09 -16.77 -24.84
N GLN A 40 14.21 -16.12 -24.45
CA GLN A 40 14.39 -14.66 -24.32
C GLN A 40 13.27 -13.83 -23.64
N ILE A 41 12.57 -14.38 -22.65
CA ILE A 41 11.69 -13.54 -21.81
C ILE A 41 12.58 -12.60 -20.99
N THR A 42 12.43 -11.28 -21.19
CA THR A 42 13.22 -10.30 -20.42
C THR A 42 12.78 -10.33 -18.96
N LYS A 43 13.68 -9.96 -18.03
CA LYS A 43 13.33 -9.88 -16.59
C LYS A 43 12.12 -8.96 -16.34
N HIS A 44 11.90 -7.96 -17.20
CA HIS A 44 10.74 -7.06 -17.15
C HIS A 44 9.42 -7.78 -17.47
N ASP A 45 9.41 -8.59 -18.52
CA ASP A 45 8.21 -9.33 -18.94
C ASP A 45 7.79 -10.36 -17.89
N VAL A 46 8.77 -11.02 -17.25
CA VAL A 46 8.51 -11.93 -16.13
C VAL A 46 7.84 -11.19 -14.97
N LEU A 47 8.35 -10.00 -14.60
CA LEU A 47 7.77 -9.19 -13.53
C LEU A 47 6.34 -8.77 -13.86
N LEU A 48 6.10 -8.17 -15.04
CA LEU A 48 4.78 -7.75 -15.46
C LEU A 48 3.77 -8.90 -15.53
N THR A 49 4.20 -10.04 -16.06
CA THR A 49 3.36 -11.24 -16.15
C THR A 49 3.01 -11.77 -14.75
N THR A 50 3.98 -11.75 -13.84
CA THR A 50 3.75 -12.13 -12.44
C THR A 50 2.76 -11.18 -11.75
N LEU A 51 2.95 -9.86 -11.85
CA LEU A 51 2.03 -8.90 -11.24
C LEU A 51 0.61 -9.01 -11.82
N LYS A 52 0.48 -9.19 -13.15
CA LYS A 52 -0.81 -9.43 -13.80
C LYS A 52 -1.48 -10.71 -13.30
N SER A 53 -0.72 -11.81 -13.23
CA SER A 53 -1.22 -13.10 -12.74
C SER A 53 -1.69 -13.01 -11.29
N ASN A 54 -0.91 -12.36 -10.42
CA ASN A 54 -1.24 -12.18 -9.02
C ASN A 54 -2.51 -11.33 -8.83
N LEU A 55 -2.66 -10.25 -9.61
CA LEU A 55 -3.88 -9.44 -9.63
C LEU A 55 -5.09 -10.26 -10.10
N SER A 56 -4.94 -11.03 -11.18
CA SER A 56 -6.01 -11.90 -11.68
C SER A 56 -6.42 -12.94 -10.64
N ALA A 57 -5.44 -13.58 -9.98
CA ALA A 57 -5.71 -14.57 -8.95
C ALA A 57 -6.48 -13.98 -7.76
N LEU A 58 -6.16 -12.76 -7.35
CA LEU A 58 -6.89 -12.06 -6.30
C LEU A 58 -8.32 -11.73 -6.71
N GLU A 59 -8.53 -11.19 -7.92
CA GLU A 59 -9.88 -10.90 -8.42
C GLU A 59 -10.69 -12.18 -8.63
N ASP A 60 -10.08 -13.26 -9.10
CA ASP A 60 -10.71 -14.57 -9.20
C ASP A 60 -11.20 -15.07 -7.85
N LYS A 61 -10.42 -14.90 -6.77
CA LYS A 61 -10.88 -15.22 -5.41
C LYS A 61 -12.09 -14.38 -4.99
N PHE A 62 -12.07 -13.08 -5.26
CA PHE A 62 -13.21 -12.19 -4.96
C PHE A 62 -14.47 -12.46 -5.79
N LEU A 63 -14.34 -13.08 -6.96
CA LEU A 63 -15.47 -13.42 -7.82
C LEU A 63 -16.04 -14.80 -7.52
N LYS A 64 -15.17 -15.79 -7.27
CA LYS A 64 -15.55 -17.22 -7.27
C LYS A 64 -15.70 -17.82 -5.88
N ASP A 65 -15.04 -17.28 -4.86
CA ASP A 65 -14.99 -17.89 -3.53
C ASP A 65 -15.83 -17.11 -2.50
N PRO A 66 -16.95 -17.69 -2.00
CA PRO A 66 -17.81 -17.04 -1.02
C PRO A 66 -17.09 -16.61 0.27
N HIS A 67 -16.01 -17.29 0.65
CA HIS A 67 -15.23 -16.96 1.85
C HIS A 67 -14.54 -15.60 1.75
N TRP A 68 -14.37 -15.07 0.54
CA TRP A 68 -13.73 -13.78 0.27
C TRP A 68 -14.71 -12.63 0.22
N LYS A 69 -16.03 -12.90 0.33
CA LYS A 69 -17.08 -11.89 0.23
C LYS A 69 -16.93 -10.79 1.27
N LYS A 70 -16.61 -11.13 2.52
CA LYS A 70 -16.42 -10.13 3.61
C LYS A 70 -15.24 -9.20 3.33
N LEU A 71 -14.11 -9.75 2.90
CA LEU A 71 -12.95 -8.95 2.52
C LEU A 71 -13.25 -8.07 1.31
N LYS A 72 -13.94 -8.61 0.30
CA LYS A 72 -14.36 -7.84 -0.87
C LYS A 72 -15.22 -6.64 -0.48
N LEU A 73 -16.22 -6.85 0.37
CA LEU A 73 -17.10 -5.78 0.86
C LEU A 73 -16.31 -4.70 1.60
N LEU A 74 -15.44 -5.07 2.54
CA LEU A 74 -14.58 -4.12 3.26
C LEU A 74 -13.66 -3.36 2.30
N ARG A 75 -13.05 -4.05 1.33
CA ARG A 75 -12.21 -3.44 0.31
C ARG A 75 -13.00 -2.45 -0.54
N ASP A 76 -14.20 -2.83 -0.98
CA ASP A 76 -15.04 -2.00 -1.84
C ASP A 76 -15.55 -0.77 -1.07
N GLU A 77 -15.89 -0.91 0.22
CA GLU A 77 -16.23 0.20 1.14
C GLU A 77 -15.08 1.21 1.23
N ILE A 78 -13.89 0.75 1.62
CA ILE A 78 -12.68 1.59 1.71
C ILE A 78 -12.33 2.21 0.34
N ALA A 79 -12.51 1.45 -0.74
CA ALA A 79 -12.24 1.93 -2.09
C ALA A 79 -13.24 2.98 -2.58
N ASN A 80 -14.48 2.96 -2.09
CA ASN A 80 -15.50 3.96 -2.41
C ASN A 80 -15.27 5.28 -1.66
N GLU A 81 -14.73 5.20 -0.43
CA GLU A 81 -14.28 6.37 0.32
C GLU A 81 -12.97 6.97 -0.26
N ALA A 82 -12.20 6.15 -0.97
CA ALA A 82 -10.96 6.54 -1.61
C ALA A 82 -11.20 7.30 -2.93
N GLU A 83 -11.11 8.64 -2.89
CA GLU A 83 -11.12 9.54 -4.06
C GLU A 83 -10.03 9.26 -5.13
N TRP A 84 -9.14 8.30 -4.88
CA TRP A 84 -8.00 7.95 -5.73
C TRP A 84 -8.21 6.65 -6.53
N ARG A 85 -9.36 5.98 -6.38
CA ARG A 85 -9.72 4.82 -7.20
C ARG A 85 -10.03 5.28 -8.63
N GLN A 86 -9.02 5.29 -9.47
CA GLN A 86 -9.17 5.49 -10.91
C GLN A 86 -8.76 4.21 -11.64
N ASP A 87 -9.58 3.80 -12.60
CA ASP A 87 -9.20 2.73 -13.52
C ASP A 87 -7.95 3.15 -14.30
N CYS A 88 -6.93 2.31 -14.20
CA CYS A 88 -5.61 2.56 -14.74
C CYS A 88 -5.17 1.33 -15.50
N MET A 89 -4.62 1.50 -16.70
CA MET A 89 -4.09 0.39 -17.50
C MET A 89 -2.70 -0.06 -17.04
N ASP A 90 -1.99 0.77 -16.25
CA ASP A 90 -0.67 0.42 -15.73
C ASP A 90 -0.78 -0.64 -14.63
N VAL A 91 -0.25 -1.82 -14.95
CA VAL A 91 -0.21 -3.00 -14.06
C VAL A 91 0.50 -2.70 -12.75
N THR A 92 1.61 -1.95 -12.79
CA THR A 92 2.39 -1.65 -11.58
C THR A 92 1.59 -0.79 -10.61
N TRP A 93 0.87 0.19 -11.15
CA TRP A 93 -0.01 1.05 -10.37
C TRP A 93 -1.23 0.30 -9.86
N ARG A 94 -1.87 -0.55 -10.68
CA ARG A 94 -2.96 -1.42 -10.24
C ARG A 94 -2.53 -2.35 -9.11
N PHE A 95 -1.34 -2.93 -9.21
CA PHE A 95 -0.78 -3.77 -8.17
C PHE A 95 -0.58 -2.98 -6.88
N THR A 96 0.08 -1.82 -6.99
CA THR A 96 0.33 -0.92 -5.86
C THR A 96 -0.98 -0.47 -5.19
N SER A 97 -1.97 -0.05 -5.99
CA SER A 97 -3.24 0.46 -5.50
C SER A 97 -4.07 -0.61 -4.79
N GLN A 98 -4.14 -1.84 -5.33
CA GLN A 98 -4.77 -2.97 -4.66
C GLN A 98 -4.06 -3.33 -3.36
N THR A 99 -2.72 -3.29 -3.35
CA THR A 99 -1.94 -3.56 -2.15
C THR A 99 -2.18 -2.50 -1.06
N LEU A 100 -2.23 -1.23 -1.44
CA LEU A 100 -2.56 -0.10 -0.56
C LEU A 100 -3.97 -0.23 0.04
N LEU A 101 -4.97 -0.63 -0.77
CA LEU A 101 -6.33 -0.91 -0.28
C LEU A 101 -6.32 -2.04 0.76
N LEU A 102 -5.62 -3.14 0.50
CA LEU A 102 -5.54 -4.25 1.46
C LEU A 102 -4.82 -3.86 2.76
N LEU A 103 -3.82 -2.97 2.71
CA LEU A 103 -3.20 -2.41 3.91
C LEU A 103 -4.17 -1.53 4.72
N LEU A 104 -5.04 -0.77 4.05
CA LEU A 104 -6.11 -0.03 4.73
C LEU A 104 -7.14 -0.99 5.34
N CYS A 105 -7.55 -2.05 4.64
CA CYS A 105 -8.39 -3.10 5.20
C CYS A 105 -7.75 -3.71 6.45
N LEU A 106 -6.43 -3.98 6.39
CA LEU A 106 -5.67 -4.53 7.51
C LEU A 106 -5.74 -3.60 8.74
N LYS A 107 -5.45 -2.31 8.53
CA LYS A 107 -5.55 -1.28 9.57
C LYS A 107 -6.95 -1.24 10.18
N GLU A 108 -7.98 -1.19 9.35
CA GLU A 108 -9.37 -1.07 9.81
C GLU A 108 -9.81 -2.30 10.62
N THR A 109 -9.51 -3.51 10.14
CA THR A 109 -9.75 -4.74 10.90
C THR A 109 -8.99 -4.74 12.22
N MET A 110 -7.73 -4.32 12.24
CA MET A 110 -6.93 -4.25 13.48
C MET A 110 -7.51 -3.25 14.49
N ILE A 111 -8.01 -2.09 14.04
CA ILE A 111 -8.68 -1.13 14.92
C ILE A 111 -9.94 -1.73 15.51
N ARG A 112 -10.78 -2.39 14.70
CA ARG A 112 -12.01 -3.03 15.19
C ARG A 112 -11.72 -4.12 16.23
N LEU A 113 -10.73 -4.97 15.96
CA LEU A 113 -10.28 -5.99 16.91
C LEU A 113 -9.78 -5.39 18.24
N ALA A 114 -9.04 -4.28 18.18
CA ALA A 114 -8.55 -3.60 19.37
C ALA A 114 -9.69 -2.97 20.20
N VAL A 115 -10.72 -2.43 19.55
CA VAL A 115 -11.90 -1.84 20.22
C VAL A 115 -12.76 -2.91 20.90
N GLU A 116 -12.89 -4.08 20.28
CA GLU A 116 -13.63 -5.23 20.84
C GLU A 116 -12.86 -5.94 21.97
N PHE A 117 -11.56 -5.67 22.10
CA PHE A 117 -10.73 -6.32 23.10
C PHE A 117 -10.93 -5.72 24.50
N ASN A 118 -11.49 -6.53 25.39
CA ASN A 118 -11.59 -6.21 26.81
C ASN A 118 -10.74 -7.19 27.63
N PRO A 119 -9.46 -6.87 27.92
CA PRO A 119 -8.64 -7.74 28.75
C PRO A 119 -9.23 -7.77 30.16
N GLY A 120 -9.60 -8.96 30.63
CA GLY A 120 -10.02 -9.16 32.02
C GLY A 120 -8.94 -8.67 33.00
N LYS A 121 -9.35 -8.33 34.24
CA LYS A 121 -8.41 -7.86 35.26
C LYS A 121 -7.27 -8.87 35.46
N PRO A 122 -5.99 -8.45 35.38
CA PRO A 122 -4.88 -9.36 35.61
C PRO A 122 -4.99 -9.97 37.01
N ASN A 123 -4.89 -11.30 37.11
CA ASN A 123 -4.97 -12.00 38.38
C ASN A 123 -3.63 -11.85 39.12
N PRO A 124 -3.55 -11.13 40.26
CA PRO A 124 -2.29 -10.88 40.95
C PRO A 124 -1.72 -12.12 41.66
N ARG A 125 -2.43 -13.25 41.66
CA ARG A 125 -2.05 -14.47 42.40
C ARG A 125 -1.15 -15.45 41.65
N THR A 126 -0.81 -15.17 40.39
CA THR A 126 0.07 -16.02 39.58
C THR A 126 1.21 -15.19 38.97
N PRO A 127 2.48 -15.45 39.33
CA PRO A 127 3.65 -14.75 38.76
C PRO A 127 3.82 -14.89 37.25
N GLU A 128 3.17 -15.88 36.62
CA GLU A 128 3.20 -16.15 35.18
C GLU A 128 2.10 -15.46 34.36
N ALA A 129 1.19 -14.70 34.98
CA ALA A 129 0.09 -14.07 34.24
C ALA A 129 0.57 -12.80 33.51
N ALA A 130 1.28 -12.98 32.39
CA ALA A 130 1.50 -11.91 31.43
C ALA A 130 0.14 -11.35 30.96
N PRO A 131 0.00 -10.02 30.80
CA PRO A 131 -1.21 -9.43 30.25
C PRO A 131 -1.55 -10.08 28.90
N ALA A 132 -2.82 -10.40 28.68
CA ALA A 132 -3.27 -10.95 27.40
C ALA A 132 -2.86 -10.02 26.26
N LEU A 133 -2.21 -10.57 25.23
CA LEU A 133 -1.82 -9.81 24.06
C LEU A 133 -3.06 -9.31 23.33
N SER A 134 -3.02 -8.04 22.92
CA SER A 134 -4.09 -7.45 22.15
C SER A 134 -4.24 -8.17 20.80
N PRO A 135 -5.48 -8.44 20.33
CA PRO A 135 -5.75 -9.20 19.11
C PRO A 135 -5.29 -8.49 17.82
N ASP A 136 -4.92 -7.22 17.91
CA ASP A 136 -4.28 -6.45 16.83
C ASP A 136 -2.75 -6.57 16.81
N THR A 137 -2.18 -7.43 17.66
CA THR A 137 -0.76 -7.75 17.65
C THR A 137 -0.45 -8.74 16.54
N LEU A 138 0.37 -8.32 15.58
CA LEU A 138 0.83 -9.19 14.50
C LEU A 138 1.88 -10.19 14.99
N SER A 139 1.70 -11.46 14.66
CA SER A 139 2.72 -12.49 14.86
C SER A 139 3.95 -12.24 13.99
N VAL A 140 5.08 -12.90 14.30
CA VAL A 140 6.34 -12.72 13.55
C VAL A 140 6.18 -13.05 12.06
N SER A 141 5.39 -14.07 11.71
CA SER A 141 5.17 -14.44 10.31
C SER A 141 4.28 -13.42 9.58
N GLN A 142 3.30 -12.84 10.28
CA GLN A 142 2.44 -11.78 9.76
C GLN A 142 3.23 -10.48 9.56
N GLN A 143 4.07 -10.10 10.54
CA GLN A 143 4.97 -8.94 10.42
C GLN A 143 5.91 -9.08 9.22
N LYS A 144 6.51 -10.26 9.00
CA LYS A 144 7.33 -10.53 7.81
C LYS A 144 6.53 -10.36 6.51
N THR A 145 5.29 -10.85 6.49
CA THR A 145 4.39 -10.67 5.34
C THR A 145 4.15 -9.18 5.08
N VAL A 146 3.75 -8.42 6.10
CA VAL A 146 3.48 -6.99 6.00
C VAL A 146 4.74 -6.21 5.61
N GLN A 147 5.91 -6.56 6.14
CA GLN A 147 7.19 -5.95 5.74
C GLN A 147 7.49 -6.18 4.26
N SER A 148 7.30 -7.40 3.75
CA SER A 148 7.45 -7.68 2.32
C SER A 148 6.46 -6.86 1.49
N VAL A 149 5.20 -6.77 1.92
CA VAL A 149 4.18 -5.95 1.26
C VAL A 149 4.60 -4.48 1.20
N LEU A 150 5.04 -3.91 2.32
CA LEU A 150 5.50 -2.53 2.40
C LEU A 150 6.70 -2.28 1.49
N GLN A 151 7.64 -3.23 1.40
CA GLN A 151 8.76 -3.16 0.46
C GLN A 151 8.26 -3.04 -0.99
N PHE A 152 7.28 -3.85 -1.40
CA PHE A 152 6.70 -3.77 -2.74
C PHE A 152 6.00 -2.43 -2.98
N VAL A 153 5.18 -1.96 -2.03
CA VAL A 153 4.47 -0.69 -2.12
C VAL A 153 5.45 0.49 -2.24
N VAL A 154 6.54 0.49 -1.48
CA VAL A 154 7.54 1.56 -1.57
C VAL A 154 8.32 1.47 -2.88
N THR A 155 8.69 0.25 -3.28
CA THR A 155 9.48 -0.01 -4.50
C THR A 155 8.71 0.32 -5.78
N LEU A 156 7.39 0.12 -5.82
CA LEU A 156 6.54 0.37 -6.99
C LEU A 156 5.74 1.69 -6.89
N GLY A 157 5.38 2.08 -5.68
CA GLY A 157 4.46 3.18 -5.41
C GLY A 157 5.11 4.48 -4.95
N VAL A 158 6.38 4.48 -4.55
CA VAL A 158 7.09 5.68 -4.06
C VAL A 158 8.36 5.92 -4.86
N CYS A 159 9.34 5.01 -4.75
CA CYS A 159 10.69 5.19 -5.30
C CYS A 159 10.74 5.54 -6.79
N PRO A 160 9.94 4.92 -7.68
CA PRO A 160 9.99 5.21 -9.12
C PRO A 160 9.52 6.62 -9.49
N TYR A 161 8.75 7.26 -8.60
CA TYR A 161 8.19 8.60 -8.80
C TYR A 161 9.03 9.70 -8.14
N LEU A 162 10.13 9.34 -7.47
CA LEU A 162 11.09 10.31 -6.93
C LEU A 162 11.96 10.86 -8.06
N MET A 163 12.17 12.16 -8.05
CA MET A 163 13.04 12.87 -8.99
C MET A 163 14.51 12.55 -8.69
N PRO A 164 15.40 12.61 -9.69
CA PRO A 164 16.84 12.52 -9.45
C PRO A 164 17.29 13.53 -8.38
N GLY A 165 18.05 13.06 -7.39
CA GLY A 165 18.50 13.86 -6.25
C GLY A 165 17.56 13.83 -5.04
N VAL A 166 16.37 13.21 -5.14
CA VAL A 166 15.44 13.02 -4.02
C VAL A 166 15.46 11.56 -3.56
N GLY A 167 15.96 11.33 -2.35
CA GLY A 167 16.08 9.97 -1.79
C GLY A 167 17.05 9.08 -2.57
N VAL A 168 17.01 7.77 -2.30
CA VAL A 168 17.82 6.79 -3.05
C VAL A 168 17.02 6.28 -4.27
N PRO A 169 17.53 6.42 -5.50
CA PRO A 169 16.88 5.88 -6.69
C PRO A 169 16.65 4.36 -6.61
N VAL A 170 15.50 3.89 -7.13
CA VAL A 170 15.12 2.47 -7.05
C VAL A 170 16.18 1.52 -7.64
N ARG A 171 16.89 1.95 -8.70
CA ARG A 171 17.98 1.21 -9.35
C ARG A 171 19.15 0.84 -8.44
N TYR A 172 19.33 1.54 -7.33
CA TYR A 172 20.43 1.31 -6.39
C TYR A 172 20.00 0.56 -5.12
N ARG A 173 18.71 0.23 -4.99
CA ARG A 173 18.16 -0.36 -3.75
C ARG A 173 18.14 -1.87 -3.77
N THR A 174 17.94 -2.46 -4.93
CA THR A 174 17.86 -3.91 -5.10
C THR A 174 18.51 -4.31 -6.41
N GLU A 175 18.96 -5.57 -6.50
CA GLU A 175 19.47 -6.15 -7.75
C GLU A 175 18.43 -6.11 -8.89
N PHE A 176 17.14 -6.03 -8.54
CA PHE A 176 16.01 -5.92 -9.46
C PHE A 176 15.53 -4.47 -9.64
N GLY A 177 16.21 -3.48 -9.03
CA GLY A 177 15.75 -2.09 -9.00
C GLY A 177 15.71 -1.44 -10.38
N ALA A 178 16.67 -1.76 -11.25
CA ALA A 178 16.65 -1.33 -12.65
C ALA A 178 15.45 -1.94 -13.39
N VAL A 179 15.13 -3.21 -13.13
CA VAL A 179 13.99 -3.90 -13.74
C VAL A 179 12.68 -3.19 -13.38
N VAL A 180 12.54 -2.77 -12.13
CA VAL A 180 11.38 -2.02 -11.65
C VAL A 180 11.28 -0.64 -12.31
N GLN A 181 12.39 0.10 -12.41
CA GLN A 181 12.40 1.45 -12.97
C GLN A 181 11.84 1.49 -14.40
N ASP A 182 12.17 0.49 -15.21
CA ASP A 182 11.77 0.44 -16.61
C ASP A 182 10.33 -0.08 -16.80
N VAL A 183 9.81 -0.83 -15.83
CA VAL A 183 8.45 -1.40 -15.90
C VAL A 183 7.37 -0.41 -15.47
N VAL A 184 7.71 0.58 -14.64
CA VAL A 184 6.74 1.57 -14.14
C VAL A 184 6.45 2.62 -15.21
N CYS A 185 5.17 2.76 -15.57
CA CYS A 185 4.75 3.73 -16.57
C CYS A 185 4.48 5.10 -15.93
N LEU A 186 5.44 6.03 -16.05
CA LEU A 186 5.33 7.40 -15.51
C LEU A 186 4.33 8.29 -16.26
N SER A 187 4.02 7.95 -17.52
CA SER A 187 3.14 8.73 -18.39
C SER A 187 1.66 8.30 -18.33
N ALA A 188 1.36 7.11 -17.81
CA ALA A 188 -0.01 6.64 -17.67
C ALA A 188 -0.74 7.42 -16.57
N ALA A 189 -2.03 7.70 -16.77
CA ALA A 189 -2.88 8.24 -15.71
C ALA A 189 -3.00 7.24 -14.53
N PRO A 190 -3.19 7.67 -13.27
CA PRO A 190 -3.05 9.05 -12.77
C PRO A 190 -1.60 9.54 -12.89
N SER A 191 -1.38 10.86 -12.95
CA SER A 191 -0.02 11.42 -13.10
C SER A 191 0.94 10.95 -12.00
N ALA A 192 2.24 10.85 -12.31
CA ALA A 192 3.25 10.41 -11.35
C ALA A 192 3.21 11.16 -9.99
N PRO A 193 3.03 12.50 -9.92
CA PRO A 193 2.85 13.20 -8.64
C PRO A 193 1.59 12.76 -7.89
N ARG A 194 0.48 12.49 -8.59
CA ARG A 194 -0.76 12.00 -7.96
C ARG A 194 -0.57 10.61 -7.38
N ARG A 195 0.14 9.73 -8.08
CA ARG A 195 0.48 8.38 -7.60
C ARG A 195 1.36 8.44 -6.36
N LEU A 196 2.43 9.24 -6.41
CA LEU A 196 3.32 9.46 -5.27
C LEU A 196 2.58 10.01 -4.04
N TYR A 197 1.73 11.02 -4.24
CA TYR A 197 0.89 11.59 -3.18
C TYR A 197 -0.05 10.54 -2.59
N THR A 198 -0.72 9.76 -3.44
CA THR A 198 -1.63 8.70 -3.00
C THR A 198 -0.90 7.66 -2.15
N SER A 199 0.25 7.17 -2.63
CA SER A 199 1.06 6.19 -1.89
C SER A 199 1.50 6.74 -0.53
N CYS A 200 2.05 7.96 -0.50
CA CYS A 200 2.51 8.58 0.76
C CYS A 200 1.35 8.82 1.73
N LYS A 201 0.22 9.34 1.24
CA LYS A 201 -0.98 9.61 2.06
C LYS A 201 -1.53 8.31 2.67
N VAL A 202 -1.64 7.25 1.89
CA VAL A 202 -2.16 5.96 2.37
C VAL A 202 -1.17 5.31 3.34
N LEU A 203 0.14 5.31 3.04
CA LEU A 203 1.15 4.78 3.97
C LEU A 203 1.12 5.52 5.32
N LEU A 204 1.01 6.86 5.31
CA LEU A 204 0.84 7.63 6.54
C LEU A 204 -0.47 7.32 7.27
N ASN A 205 -1.56 7.10 6.54
CA ASN A 205 -2.83 6.68 7.14
C ASN A 205 -2.69 5.31 7.82
N VAL A 206 -2.10 4.33 7.14
CA VAL A 206 -1.80 2.99 7.69
C VAL A 206 -0.93 3.10 8.94
N ALA A 207 0.07 3.99 8.92
CA ALA A 207 0.99 4.20 10.03
C ALA A 207 0.37 4.83 11.30
N GLN A 208 -0.91 5.25 11.25
CA GLN A 208 -1.63 5.68 12.45
C GLN A 208 -1.96 4.53 13.41
N HIS A 209 -1.99 3.28 12.93
CA HIS A 209 -2.06 2.12 13.82
C HIS A 209 -0.66 1.80 14.34
N ALA A 210 -0.48 1.60 15.66
CA ALA A 210 0.83 1.50 16.29
C ALA A 210 1.69 0.34 15.75
N SER A 211 1.10 -0.85 15.58
CA SER A 211 1.81 -2.04 15.07
C SER A 211 2.26 -1.86 13.63
N LEU A 212 1.42 -1.29 12.78
CA LEU A 212 1.73 -1.03 11.36
C LEU A 212 2.68 0.15 11.21
N GLY A 213 2.49 1.21 12.00
CA GLY A 213 3.32 2.40 12.04
C GLY A 213 4.76 2.08 12.40
N SER A 214 5.00 1.20 13.39
CA SER A 214 6.35 0.73 13.71
C SER A 214 7.04 0.10 12.49
N LEU A 215 6.34 -0.78 11.75
CA LEU A 215 6.89 -1.43 10.55
C LEU A 215 7.20 -0.43 9.43
N ILE A 216 6.34 0.57 9.24
CA ILE A 216 6.52 1.61 8.22
C ILE A 216 7.67 2.53 8.60
N PHE A 217 7.68 3.06 9.82
CA PHE A 217 8.63 4.08 10.21
C PHE A 217 10.06 3.55 10.38
N CYS A 218 10.23 2.30 10.81
CA CYS A 218 11.56 1.72 11.00
C CYS A 218 12.34 1.53 9.69
N ARG A 219 11.68 1.38 8.54
CA ARG A 219 12.35 1.03 7.28
C ARG A 219 12.03 1.93 6.09
N HIS A 220 10.86 2.56 6.10
CA HIS A 220 10.32 3.24 4.91
C HIS A 220 10.05 4.72 5.14
N PHE A 221 10.26 5.24 6.35
CA PHE A 221 10.04 6.66 6.66
C PHE A 221 10.86 7.58 5.75
N GLY A 222 12.14 7.27 5.51
CA GLY A 222 13.00 8.11 4.66
C GLY A 222 12.44 8.29 3.25
N ASP A 223 11.84 7.25 2.68
CA ASP A 223 11.27 7.28 1.33
C ASP A 223 9.96 8.07 1.29
N ILE A 224 9.12 7.88 2.31
CA ILE A 224 7.86 8.62 2.47
C ILE A 224 8.17 10.12 2.67
N ALA A 225 9.13 10.44 3.54
CA ALA A 225 9.56 11.81 3.80
C ALA A 225 10.12 12.47 2.53
N ALA A 226 10.99 11.77 1.78
CA ALA A 226 11.51 12.26 0.51
C ALA A 226 10.39 12.54 -0.50
N GLY A 227 9.40 11.64 -0.61
CA GLY A 227 8.22 11.83 -1.45
C GLY A 227 7.39 13.05 -1.05
N LEU A 228 7.13 13.25 0.24
CA LEU A 228 6.39 14.40 0.75
C LEU A 228 7.15 15.72 0.57
N CYS A 229 8.46 15.73 0.83
CA CYS A 229 9.31 16.88 0.56
C CYS A 229 9.29 17.25 -0.92
N GLN A 230 9.40 16.26 -1.82
CA GLN A 230 9.24 16.52 -3.25
C GLN A 230 7.86 17.08 -3.57
N LEU A 231 6.78 16.51 -3.05
CA LEU A 231 5.43 17.01 -3.35
C LEU A 231 5.20 18.44 -2.83
N GLY A 232 5.80 18.80 -1.70
CA GLY A 232 5.66 20.14 -1.12
C GLY A 232 6.58 21.20 -1.73
N PHE A 233 7.75 20.81 -2.25
CA PHE A 233 8.80 21.74 -2.69
C PHE A 233 9.21 21.59 -4.16
N CYS A 234 8.64 20.64 -4.91
CA CYS A 234 8.96 20.48 -6.33
C CYS A 234 8.51 21.75 -7.07
N PRO A 235 9.43 22.44 -7.77
CA PRO A 235 9.07 23.57 -8.59
C PRO A 235 8.15 23.07 -9.69
N THR A 236 6.85 23.34 -9.57
CA THR A 236 5.92 23.18 -10.68
C THR A 236 6.49 23.98 -11.83
N LYS A 237 6.63 23.36 -13.01
CA LYS A 237 6.99 24.09 -14.22
C LYS A 237 6.03 25.27 -14.31
N ARG A 238 6.52 26.48 -14.02
CA ARG A 238 5.77 27.71 -14.31
C ARG A 238 5.40 27.56 -15.77
N LYS A 239 4.11 27.70 -16.07
CA LYS A 239 3.64 27.89 -17.45
C LYS A 239 4.59 28.95 -18.04
N PRO A 240 5.27 28.69 -19.17
CA PRO A 240 6.09 29.74 -19.76
C PRO A 240 5.17 30.95 -19.93
N LEU A 241 5.54 32.07 -19.31
CA LEU A 241 4.92 33.35 -19.63
C LEU A 241 5.07 33.49 -21.14
N ASN A 242 3.96 33.78 -21.83
CA ASN A 242 4.03 34.05 -23.25
C ASN A 242 5.06 35.17 -23.47
N PRO A 243 5.99 35.04 -24.43
CA PRO A 243 6.99 36.08 -24.73
C PRO A 243 6.40 37.46 -25.10
N GLU A 244 5.08 37.57 -25.23
CA GLU A 244 4.37 38.79 -25.61
C GLU A 244 4.13 39.76 -24.44
N GLU A 245 4.32 39.36 -23.18
CA GLU A 245 4.14 40.24 -22.02
C GLU A 245 5.44 40.96 -21.57
N GLU A 246 6.63 40.60 -22.08
CA GLU A 246 7.90 41.26 -21.73
C GLU A 246 8.23 42.53 -22.55
N VAL A 247 7.40 42.88 -23.55
CA VAL A 247 7.67 44.07 -24.40
C VAL A 247 7.09 45.36 -23.82
N ASN A 248 6.24 45.32 -22.79
CA ASN A 248 5.54 46.52 -22.31
C ASN A 248 5.94 47.01 -20.91
N ILE A 249 7.17 46.71 -20.46
CA ILE A 249 7.78 47.38 -19.32
C ILE A 249 9.22 47.76 -19.71
N ARG A 250 9.34 48.90 -20.39
CA ARG A 250 10.54 49.73 -20.42
C ARG A 250 10.15 51.18 -20.26
#